data_AF-A0A4R5DCZ9-F1
#
_entry.id   AF-A0A4R5DCZ9-F1
#
_cell.length_a   1.000
_cell.length_b   1.000
_cell.length_c   1.000
_cell.angle_alpha   90.00
_cell.angle_beta   90.00
_cell.angle_gamma   90.00
#
_symmetry.space_group_name_H-M   'P 1'
#
loop_
_entity.id
_entity.type
_entity.pdbx_description
1 polymer ?
#
loop_
_entity_poly.entity_id
_entity_poly.type
_entity_poly.pdbx_seq_one_letter_code
_entity_poly.pdbx_strand_id
1 'polypeptide(L)'
;MAAGAAGLWLDGAGAAAVGQAREASARLAPLVRPTVPDTFAGCREAIDGVDAAVATLLEHRVALAGRVQRLKPVGGHAGRDPRREAAIVAAMAARAPSVPVDGLARIMGAVIEAGLDAAERDEADETPVWRL
;
A
#
# COMPACT_ATOMS: atom_id res chain seq x y z
N MET A 1 14.26 30.87 1.78
CA MET A 1 13.13 31.14 0.87
C MET A 1 13.34 30.35 -0.42
N ALA A 2 12.49 29.34 -0.66
CA ALA A 2 12.07 28.80 -1.96
C ALA A 2 11.34 27.48 -1.71
N ALA A 3 10.06 27.56 -1.30
CA ALA A 3 9.17 26.41 -1.28
C ALA A 3 8.48 26.34 -2.65
N GLY A 4 9.06 25.55 -3.56
CA GLY A 4 8.43 25.21 -4.83
C GLY A 4 7.30 24.21 -4.60
N ALA A 5 6.15 24.69 -4.12
CA ALA A 5 4.91 23.94 -4.18
C ALA A 5 4.50 23.83 -5.65
N ALA A 6 4.84 22.72 -6.30
CA ALA A 6 4.28 22.37 -7.59
C ALA A 6 2.79 22.03 -7.38
N GLY A 7 1.96 23.07 -7.36
CA GLY A 7 0.50 22.94 -7.34
C GLY A 7 0.04 22.32 -8.65
N LEU A 8 -0.69 21.22 -8.57
CA LEU A 8 -1.47 20.71 -9.69
C LEU A 8 -2.54 21.77 -10.01
N TRP A 9 -2.46 22.40 -11.18
CA TRP A 9 -3.48 23.34 -11.63
C TRP A 9 -4.73 22.54 -12.02
N LEU A 10 -5.76 22.63 -11.18
CA LEU A 10 -7.07 22.01 -11.38
C LEU A 10 -8.04 23.03 -11.99
N ASP A 11 -7.67 23.66 -13.10
CA ASP A 11 -8.58 24.60 -13.77
C ASP A 11 -9.82 23.85 -14.28
N GLY A 12 -11.00 24.29 -13.85
CA GLY A 12 -12.30 23.74 -14.26
C GLY A 12 -12.77 22.50 -13.51
N ALA A 13 -12.02 21.98 -12.53
CA ALA A 13 -12.45 20.83 -11.74
C ALA A 13 -13.49 21.22 -10.67
N GLY A 14 -14.59 20.47 -10.57
CA GLY A 14 -15.58 20.64 -9.50
C GLY A 14 -14.98 20.37 -8.11
N ALA A 15 -15.57 20.97 -7.06
CA ALA A 15 -15.05 20.89 -5.69
C ALA A 15 -14.81 19.46 -5.18
N ALA A 16 -15.62 18.49 -5.62
CA ALA A 16 -15.44 17.07 -5.29
C ALA A 16 -14.15 16.49 -5.90
N ALA A 17 -13.85 16.80 -7.17
CA ALA A 17 -12.63 16.35 -7.84
C ALA A 17 -11.37 16.96 -7.21
N VAL A 18 -11.45 18.24 -6.79
CA VAL A 18 -10.38 18.90 -6.02
C VAL A 18 -10.18 18.22 -4.66
N GLY A 19 -11.26 17.83 -3.98
CA GLY A 19 -11.22 17.08 -2.74
C GLY A 19 -10.50 15.74 -2.90
N GLN A 20 -10.90 14.94 -3.89
CA GLN A 20 -10.28 13.64 -4.20
C GLN A 20 -8.79 13.79 -4.56
N ALA A 21 -8.44 14.79 -5.36
CA ALA A 21 -7.05 15.04 -5.73
C ALA A 21 -6.18 15.40 -4.52
N ARG A 22 -6.72 16.17 -3.56
CA ARG A 22 -6.02 16.51 -2.31
C ARG A 22 -5.85 15.29 -1.41
N GLU A 23 -6.88 14.47 -1.27
CA GLU A 23 -6.83 13.25 -0.49
C GLU A 23 -5.81 12.24 -1.06
N ALA A 24 -5.85 12.02 -2.37
CA ALA A 24 -4.85 11.21 -3.07
C ALA A 24 -3.42 11.76 -2.88
N SER A 25 -3.25 13.09 -2.98
CA SER A 25 -1.96 13.74 -2.75
C SER A 25 -1.49 13.56 -1.30
N ALA A 26 -2.39 13.63 -0.31
CA ALA A 26 -2.06 13.43 1.09
C ALA A 26 -1.58 11.99 1.35
N ARG A 27 -2.19 10.99 0.71
CA ARG A 27 -1.76 9.58 0.79
C ARG A 27 -0.38 9.33 0.17
N LEU A 28 -0.04 10.08 -0.88
CA LEU A 28 1.26 9.95 -1.58
C LEU A 28 2.37 10.79 -0.96
N ALA A 29 2.03 11.87 -0.25
CA ALA A 29 3.00 12.83 0.29
C ALA A 29 4.13 12.19 1.12
N PRO A 30 3.87 11.23 2.02
CA PRO A 30 4.93 10.56 2.80
C PRO A 30 5.94 9.79 1.93
N LEU A 31 5.55 9.37 0.71
CA LEU A 31 6.42 8.61 -0.21
C LEU A 31 7.33 9.50 -1.04
N VAL A 32 6.96 10.76 -1.25
CA VAL A 32 7.64 11.67 -2.19
C VAL A 32 8.32 12.86 -1.52
N ARG A 33 8.00 13.13 -0.25
CA ARG A 33 8.58 14.23 0.52
C ARG A 33 9.35 13.70 1.72
N PRO A 34 10.68 13.51 1.63
CA PRO A 34 11.47 13.18 2.80
C PRO A 34 11.42 14.35 3.78
N THR A 35 10.86 14.11 4.96
CA THR A 35 10.94 14.99 6.13
C THR A 35 11.91 14.37 7.12
N VAL A 36 12.79 15.17 7.71
CA VAL A 36 13.65 14.75 8.82
C VAL A 36 13.28 15.63 10.03
N PRO A 37 12.24 15.25 10.80
CA PRO A 37 11.87 15.99 11.99
C PRO A 37 12.99 15.92 13.03
N ASP A 38 13.19 17.00 13.77
CA ASP A 38 14.17 17.12 14.86
C ASP A 38 13.53 17.02 16.26
N THR A 39 12.20 16.87 16.31
CA THR A 39 11.44 16.67 17.54
C THR A 39 10.79 15.29 17.57
N PHE A 40 10.68 14.72 18.77
CA PHE A 40 10.00 13.45 18.98
C PHE A 40 8.54 13.45 18.49
N ALA A 41 7.81 14.55 18.74
CA ALA A 41 6.45 14.71 18.26
C ALA A 41 6.38 14.72 16.73
N GLY A 42 7.27 15.47 16.06
CA GLY A 42 7.33 15.48 14.61
C GLY A 42 7.71 14.13 14.00
N CYS A 43 8.60 13.37 14.66
CA CYS A 43 8.92 12.00 14.21
C CYS A 43 7.70 11.07 14.27
N ARG A 44 6.87 11.16 15.32
CA ARG A 44 5.63 10.36 15.42
C ARG A 44 4.62 10.75 14.35
N GLU A 45 4.40 12.03 14.13
CA GLU A 45 3.50 12.50 13.06
C GLU A 45 3.96 12.03 11.67
N ALA A 46 5.28 12.03 11.42
CA ALA A 46 5.83 11.50 10.19
C ALA A 46 5.60 9.98 10.05
N ILE A 47 5.75 9.21 11.14
CA ILE A 47 5.42 7.77 11.16
C ILE A 47 3.95 7.54 10.88
N ASP A 48 3.04 8.27 11.55
CA ASP A 48 1.60 8.16 11.33
C ASP A 48 1.22 8.43 9.85
N GLY A 49 1.89 9.40 9.23
CA GLY A 49 1.74 9.65 7.79
C GLY A 49 2.18 8.47 6.92
N VAL A 50 3.34 7.88 7.22
CA VAL A 50 3.81 6.67 6.53
C VAL A 50 2.84 5.51 6.73
N ASP A 51 2.34 5.31 7.94
CA ASP A 51 1.40 4.22 8.27
C ASP A 51 0.07 4.38 7.55
N ALA A 52 -0.44 5.61 7.40
CA ALA A 52 -1.62 5.89 6.57
C ALA A 52 -1.40 5.54 5.09
N ALA A 53 -0.21 5.83 4.56
CA ALA A 53 0.16 5.45 3.19
C ALA A 53 0.28 3.91 3.06
N VAL A 54 0.88 3.24 4.05
CA VAL A 54 0.97 1.78 4.12
C VAL A 54 -0.42 1.15 4.13
N ALA A 55 -1.36 1.65 4.95
CA ALA A 55 -2.73 1.15 5.01
C ALA A 55 -3.44 1.24 3.63
N THR A 56 -3.28 2.36 2.94
CA THR A 56 -3.81 2.53 1.57
C THR A 56 -3.22 1.52 0.59
N LEU A 57 -1.91 1.31 0.64
CA LEU A 57 -1.22 0.37 -0.25
C LEU A 57 -1.60 -1.09 0.06
N LEU A 58 -1.83 -1.42 1.33
CA LEU A 58 -2.30 -2.74 1.73
C LEU A 58 -3.70 -3.03 1.19
N GLU A 59 -4.64 -2.08 1.33
CA GLU A 59 -5.99 -2.20 0.77
C GLU A 59 -5.93 -2.46 -0.74
N HIS A 60 -5.16 -1.65 -1.47
CA HIS A 60 -4.99 -1.83 -2.90
C HIS A 60 -4.35 -3.18 -3.26
N ARG A 61 -3.35 -3.61 -2.49
CA ARG A 61 -2.67 -4.89 -2.69
C ARG A 61 -3.61 -6.07 -2.45
N VAL A 62 -4.47 -6.00 -1.42
CA VAL A 62 -5.48 -7.02 -1.14
C VAL A 62 -6.48 -7.11 -2.29
N ALA A 63 -6.96 -5.98 -2.81
CA ALA A 63 -7.86 -5.97 -3.96
C ALA A 63 -7.24 -6.63 -5.21
N LEU A 64 -5.96 -6.36 -5.47
CA LEU A 64 -5.20 -7.02 -6.54
C LEU A 64 -5.00 -8.51 -6.27
N ALA A 65 -4.71 -8.90 -5.02
CA ALA A 65 -4.58 -10.30 -4.64
C ALA A 65 -5.88 -11.06 -4.87
N GLY A 66 -7.03 -10.51 -4.46
CA GLY A 66 -8.35 -11.09 -4.73
C GLY A 66 -8.62 -11.26 -6.23
N ARG A 67 -8.25 -10.26 -7.05
CA ARG A 67 -8.35 -10.40 -8.52
C ARG A 67 -7.47 -11.54 -9.04
N VAL A 68 -6.25 -11.69 -8.54
CA VAL A 68 -5.35 -12.79 -8.90
C VAL A 68 -5.92 -14.14 -8.46
N GLN A 69 -6.50 -14.25 -7.27
CA GLN A 69 -7.09 -15.51 -6.78
C GLN A 69 -8.21 -16.01 -7.70
N ARG A 70 -9.12 -15.12 -8.13
CA ARG A 70 -10.18 -15.46 -9.10
C ARG A 70 -9.67 -15.91 -10.48
N LEU A 71 -8.39 -15.65 -10.80
CA LEU A 71 -7.76 -16.06 -12.05
C LEU A 71 -6.93 -17.35 -11.90
N LYS A 72 -6.60 -17.75 -10.67
CA LYS A 72 -5.77 -18.94 -10.43
C LYS A 72 -6.57 -20.22 -10.61
N PRO A 73 -5.97 -21.29 -11.17
CA PRO A 73 -6.59 -22.62 -11.17
C PRO A 73 -6.76 -23.21 -9.76
N VAL A 74 -5.86 -22.85 -8.83
CA VAL A 74 -5.91 -23.22 -7.41
C VAL A 74 -5.82 -21.93 -6.59
N GLY A 75 -6.93 -21.56 -5.97
CA GLY A 75 -7.06 -20.36 -5.14
C GLY A 75 -6.59 -20.55 -3.70
N GLY A 76 -6.73 -19.49 -2.90
CA GLY A 76 -6.50 -19.48 -1.46
C GLY A 76 -5.10 -19.91 -1.04
N HIS A 77 -5.01 -20.43 0.18
CA HIS A 77 -3.76 -20.91 0.78
C HIS A 77 -3.12 -22.08 0.02
N ALA A 78 -3.91 -22.93 -0.63
CA ALA A 78 -3.41 -24.04 -1.43
C ALA A 78 -2.65 -23.58 -2.69
N GLY A 79 -2.95 -22.37 -3.20
CA GLY A 79 -2.30 -21.77 -4.36
C GLY A 79 -1.07 -20.92 -4.05
N ARG A 80 -0.43 -21.09 -2.89
CA ARG A 80 0.80 -20.38 -2.52
C ARG A 80 1.99 -20.86 -3.37
N ASP A 81 2.85 -19.91 -3.72
CA ASP A 81 4.04 -20.15 -4.53
C ASP A 81 5.27 -19.62 -3.79
N PRO A 82 6.00 -20.47 -3.05
CA PRO A 82 7.16 -20.06 -2.27
C PRO A 82 8.26 -19.39 -3.11
N ARG A 83 8.40 -19.77 -4.39
CA ARG A 83 9.40 -19.15 -5.28
C ARG A 83 8.99 -17.73 -5.63
N ARG A 84 7.71 -17.51 -5.94
CA ARG A 84 7.19 -16.16 -6.19
C ARG A 84 7.28 -15.28 -4.95
N GLU A 85 6.95 -15.83 -3.78
CA GLU A 85 7.04 -15.12 -2.49
C GLU A 85 8.49 -14.71 -2.18
N ALA A 86 9.46 -15.61 -2.36
CA ALA A 86 10.88 -15.29 -2.22
C ALA A 86 11.34 -14.20 -3.20
N ALA A 87 10.87 -14.23 -4.46
CA ALA A 87 11.18 -13.20 -5.45
C ALA A 87 10.64 -11.82 -5.08
N ILE A 88 9.47 -11.77 -4.43
CA ILE A 88 8.91 -10.51 -3.89
C ILE A 88 9.83 -9.94 -2.80
N VAL A 89 10.26 -10.78 -1.85
CA VAL A 89 11.16 -10.38 -0.77
C VAL A 89 12.48 -9.85 -1.33
N ALA A 90 13.09 -10.55 -2.30
CA ALA A 90 14.32 -10.10 -2.95
C ALA A 90 14.15 -8.72 -3.64
N ALA A 91 13.03 -8.50 -4.33
CA ALA A 91 12.75 -7.21 -4.96
C ALA A 91 12.52 -6.08 -3.94
N MET A 92 12.00 -6.39 -2.75
CA MET A 92 11.84 -5.43 -1.67
C MET A 92 13.16 -5.10 -0.97
N ALA A 93 14.05 -6.08 -0.82
CA ALA A 93 15.36 -5.87 -0.20
C ALA A 93 16.18 -4.80 -0.94
N ALA A 94 16.07 -4.73 -2.27
CA ALA A 94 16.69 -3.68 -3.07
C ALA A 94 16.11 -2.26 -2.80
N ARG A 95 14.88 -2.17 -2.30
CA ARG A 95 14.16 -0.90 -2.03
C ARG A 95 14.22 -0.49 -0.56
N ALA A 96 14.38 -1.45 0.34
CA ALA A 96 14.41 -1.25 1.79
C ALA A 96 15.71 -1.83 2.40
N PRO A 97 16.88 -1.29 2.05
CA PRO A 97 18.17 -1.87 2.43
C PRO A 97 18.42 -1.89 3.95
N SER A 98 17.72 -1.05 4.70
CA SER A 98 17.81 -1.00 6.17
C SER A 98 17.01 -2.10 6.88
N VAL A 99 16.18 -2.85 6.16
CA VAL A 99 15.38 -3.96 6.71
C VAL A 99 16.04 -5.28 6.35
N PRO A 100 16.43 -6.12 7.33
CA PRO A 100 16.98 -7.44 7.05
C PRO A 100 16.03 -8.28 6.20
N VAL A 101 16.58 -9.11 5.30
CA VAL A 101 15.81 -9.95 4.38
C VAL A 101 14.80 -10.84 5.12
N ASP A 102 15.19 -11.43 6.25
CA ASP A 102 14.28 -12.24 7.07
C ASP A 102 13.14 -11.42 7.69
N GLY A 103 13.40 -10.14 7.99
CA GLY A 103 12.38 -9.20 8.43
C GLY A 103 11.36 -8.92 7.32
N LEU A 104 11.85 -8.66 6.10
CA LEU A 104 11.00 -8.49 4.92
C LEU A 104 10.19 -9.75 4.61
N ALA A 105 10.77 -10.94 4.76
CA ALA A 105 10.08 -12.21 4.56
C ALA A 105 8.89 -12.37 5.53
N ARG A 106 9.08 -12.05 6.83
CA ARG A 106 7.99 -12.12 7.81
C ARG A 106 6.89 -11.10 7.52
N ILE A 107 7.25 -9.86 7.22
CA ILE A 107 6.29 -8.79 6.88
C ILE A 107 5.47 -9.22 5.66
N MET A 108 6.14 -9.67 4.60
CA MET A 108 5.44 -10.04 3.38
C MET A 108 4.63 -11.32 3.50
N GLY A 109 5.07 -12.29 4.32
CA GLY A 109 4.26 -13.46 4.67
C GLY A 109 2.92 -13.04 5.24
N ALA A 110 2.91 -12.18 6.27
CA ALA A 110 1.69 -11.68 6.89
C ALA A 110 0.80 -10.90 5.90
N VAL A 111 1.41 -10.06 5.04
CA VAL A 111 0.67 -9.29 4.03
C VAL A 111 0.10 -10.18 2.92
N ILE A 112 0.78 -11.27 2.55
CA ILE A 112 0.26 -12.28 1.62
C ILE A 112 -0.92 -12.99 2.26
N GLU A 113 -0.75 -13.52 3.46
CA GLU A 113 -1.79 -14.25 4.21
C GLU A 113 -3.05 -13.41 4.39
N ALA A 114 -2.91 -12.16 4.85
CA ALA A 114 -4.06 -11.25 4.98
C ALA A 114 -4.85 -11.06 3.68
N GLY A 115 -4.15 -11.03 2.53
CA GLY A 115 -4.80 -10.94 1.21
C GLY A 115 -5.46 -12.24 0.76
N LEU A 116 -4.94 -13.40 1.18
CA LEU A 116 -5.57 -14.70 0.95
C LEU A 116 -6.85 -14.81 1.79
N ASP A 117 -6.76 -14.48 3.08
CA ASP A 117 -7.90 -14.49 4.00
C ASP A 117 -9.02 -13.57 3.52
N ALA A 118 -8.68 -12.37 3.06
CA ALA A 118 -9.68 -11.43 2.53
C ALA A 118 -10.34 -11.97 1.26
N ALA A 119 -9.58 -12.55 0.33
CA ALA A 119 -10.13 -13.13 -0.88
C ALA A 119 -11.06 -14.32 -0.59
N GLU A 120 -10.72 -15.16 0.39
CA GLU A 120 -11.57 -16.29 0.82
C GLU A 120 -12.87 -15.79 1.47
N ARG A 121 -12.85 -14.67 2.19
CA ARG A 121 -14.07 -14.01 2.72
C ARG A 121 -14.93 -13.41 1.60
N ASP A 122 -14.32 -12.74 0.63
CA ASP A 122 -15.04 -12.15 -0.51
C ASP A 122 -15.66 -13.22 -1.43
N GLU A 123 -15.05 -14.39 -1.58
CA GLU A 123 -15.68 -15.52 -2.30
C GLU A 123 -16.91 -16.06 -1.56
N ALA A 124 -16.95 -15.93 -0.23
CA ALA A 124 -18.13 -16.26 0.56
C ALA A 124 -19.22 -15.16 0.52
N ASP A 125 -18.88 -13.93 0.11
CA ASP A 125 -19.75 -12.75 0.10
C ASP A 125 -19.77 -12.13 -1.32
N GLU A 126 -20.69 -12.62 -2.17
CA GLU A 126 -20.68 -12.58 -3.65
C GLU A 126 -20.55 -11.18 -4.33
N THR A 127 -20.45 -10.06 -3.60
CA THR A 127 -20.30 -8.72 -4.19
C THR A 127 -19.15 -7.91 -3.57
N PRO A 128 -17.99 -7.80 -4.25
CA PRO A 128 -16.91 -6.96 -3.75
C PRO A 128 -17.18 -5.48 -4.03
N VAL A 129 -17.15 -4.66 -2.98
CA VAL A 129 -17.28 -3.19 -3.07
C VAL A 129 -15.89 -2.58 -3.19
N TRP A 130 -15.50 -2.20 -4.41
CA TRP A 130 -14.33 -1.35 -4.61
C TRP A 130 -14.62 0.05 -4.04
N ARG A 131 -14.00 0.38 -2.90
CA ARG A 131 -13.95 1.77 -2.41
C ARG A 131 -12.59 2.35 -2.79
N LEU A 132 -12.57 3.14 -3.87
CA LEU A 132 -11.50 4.09 -4.18
C LEU A 132 -11.96 5.49 -3.76
#